data_AF-A0AAW1GWT8-F1
#
_entry.id   AF-A0AAW1GWT8-F1
#
_cell.length_a   1.000
_cell.length_b   1.000
_cell.length_c   1.000
_cell.angle_alpha   90.00
_cell.angle_beta   90.00
_cell.angle_gamma   90.00
#
_symmetry.space_group_name_H-M   'P 1'
#
loop_
_entity.id
_entity.type
_entity.pdbx_description
1 polymer ?
#
loop_
_entity_poly.entity_id
_entity_poly.type
_entity_poly.pdbx_seq_one_letter_code
_entity_poly.pdbx_strand_id
1 'polypeptide(L)'
;MLPYKTIIDAEIALNRTLTNAETIWFNYSVNKSDYFLYCHNIAFLFIIFSLIPLPLIFAEFFQWVNIDSYKIQPKVKLSFDEIVSCYKAVMKMFFLLVGPLQLASYPSIKLIGIRMGLPLPSMWEIAIQLIVYFIVEDYTNYWLHRLLHCKWGYEKIHKVHHEYTAPIGFAAPYAHWAEVLILGIPSFLGPAMVPGHMITLWLWIALRQIEAIETHCGYDFPWTPTKYIPFYGGAEHHDYHHYVGGQSQSNFASVFTYCDYIYGTDKGYRYQKKLAKLKEESSMNGRQNGLKDE
;
A
#
# COMPACT_ATOMS: atom_id res chain seq x y z
N MET A 1 20.80 -7.27 19.60
CA MET A 1 21.68 -6.16 19.99
C MET A 1 22.94 -6.34 19.18
N LEU A 2 23.62 -5.25 18.83
CA LEU A 2 24.92 -5.39 18.20
C LEU A 2 25.87 -6.13 19.15
N PRO A 3 26.64 -7.12 18.65
CA PRO A 3 27.59 -7.84 19.49
C PRO A 3 28.85 -7.02 19.79
N TYR A 4 28.95 -5.80 19.25
CA TYR A 4 30.11 -4.92 19.31
C TYR A 4 29.82 -3.69 20.17
N LYS A 5 30.80 -3.25 20.97
CA LYS A 5 30.68 -2.05 21.83
C LYS A 5 31.28 -0.80 21.21
N THR A 6 32.28 -0.97 20.34
CA THR A 6 32.94 0.12 19.63
C THR A 6 32.94 -0.12 18.13
N ILE A 7 33.15 0.96 17.35
CA ILE A 7 33.34 0.86 15.90
C ILE A 7 34.54 -0.03 15.58
N ILE A 8 35.64 0.12 16.33
CA ILE A 8 36.86 -0.68 16.14
C ILE A 8 36.56 -2.18 16.30
N ASP A 9 35.79 -2.58 17.31
CA ASP A 9 35.41 -3.98 17.50
C ASP A 9 34.60 -4.51 16.31
N ALA A 10 33.69 -3.69 15.78
CA ALA A 10 32.88 -4.04 14.62
C ALA A 10 33.73 -4.16 13.34
N GLU A 11 34.69 -3.26 13.13
CA GLU A 11 35.59 -3.28 11.97
C GLU A 11 36.53 -4.48 12.00
N ILE A 12 37.06 -4.82 13.19
CA ILE A 12 37.87 -6.02 13.39
C ILE A 12 37.04 -7.27 13.06
N ALA A 13 35.81 -7.36 13.57
CA ALA A 13 34.95 -8.52 13.33
C ALA A 13 34.50 -8.67 11.86
N LEU A 14 34.29 -7.56 11.16
CA LEU A 14 33.94 -7.56 9.74
C LEU A 14 35.16 -7.67 8.82
N ASN A 15 36.38 -7.56 9.36
CA ASN A 15 37.64 -7.51 8.62
C ASN A 15 37.67 -6.40 7.54
N ARG A 16 37.05 -5.25 7.83
CA ARG A 16 37.04 -4.05 6.99
C ARG A 16 36.53 -2.85 7.78
N THR A 17 36.79 -1.65 7.28
CA THR A 17 36.18 -0.43 7.82
C THR A 17 34.67 -0.40 7.60
N LEU A 18 33.95 0.28 8.51
CA LEU A 18 32.52 0.52 8.35
C LEU A 18 32.27 1.57 7.26
N THR A 19 31.26 1.34 6.45
CA THR A 19 30.75 2.38 5.55
C THR A 19 30.07 3.51 6.34
N ASN A 20 29.88 4.68 5.72
CA ASN A 20 29.15 5.80 6.36
C ASN A 20 27.76 5.39 6.87
N ALA A 21 27.01 4.60 6.09
CA ALA A 21 25.70 4.11 6.48
C ALA A 21 25.76 3.16 7.68
N GLU A 22 26.76 2.27 7.71
CA GLU A 22 27.00 1.36 8.83
C GLU A 22 27.42 2.09 10.10
N THR A 23 28.23 3.15 9.98
CA THR A 23 28.61 4.01 11.10
C THR A 23 27.41 4.74 11.69
N ILE A 24 26.53 5.31 10.84
CA ILE A 24 25.28 5.94 11.28
C ILE A 24 24.39 4.90 11.98
N TRP A 25 24.22 3.73 11.37
CA TRP A 25 23.44 2.64 11.97
C TRP A 25 24.02 2.19 13.31
N PHE A 26 25.33 2.01 13.39
CA PHE A 26 26.04 1.61 14.61
C PHE A 26 25.80 2.64 15.73
N ASN A 27 26.08 3.92 15.46
CA ASN A 27 25.91 4.99 16.44
C ASN A 27 24.47 5.09 16.95
N TYR A 28 23.51 4.86 16.06
CA TYR A 28 22.10 4.84 16.43
C TYR A 28 21.72 3.59 17.24
N SER A 29 22.14 2.40 16.82
CA SER A 29 21.62 1.11 17.31
C SER A 29 22.40 0.47 18.46
N VAL A 30 23.68 0.85 18.69
CA VAL A 30 24.58 0.17 19.65
C VAL A 30 24.03 0.06 21.07
N ASN A 31 23.32 1.10 21.55
CA ASN A 31 22.74 1.14 22.90
C ASN A 31 21.24 0.80 22.92
N LYS A 32 20.70 0.23 21.83
CA LYS A 32 19.27 -0.09 21.70
C LYS A 32 19.06 -1.60 21.65
N SER A 33 17.98 -2.05 22.26
CA SER A 33 17.54 -3.43 22.09
C SER A 33 16.95 -3.62 20.70
N ASP A 34 17.05 -4.85 20.17
CA ASP A 34 16.39 -5.22 18.91
C ASP A 34 14.87 -4.99 18.98
N TYR A 35 14.28 -5.11 20.18
CA TYR A 35 12.86 -4.83 20.40
C TYR A 35 12.56 -3.35 20.20
N PHE A 36 13.39 -2.47 20.75
CA PHE A 36 13.25 -1.03 20.57
C PHE A 36 13.38 -0.63 19.09
N LEU A 37 14.35 -1.21 18.37
CA LEU A 37 14.48 -1.00 16.93
C LEU A 37 13.21 -1.47 16.22
N TYR A 38 12.74 -2.68 16.51
CA TYR A 38 11.52 -3.23 15.95
C TYR A 38 10.28 -2.34 16.20
N CYS A 39 10.15 -1.70 17.36
CA CYS A 39 9.03 -0.80 17.65
C CYS A 39 8.93 0.42 16.70
N HIS A 40 9.99 0.76 15.94
CA HIS A 40 9.92 1.83 14.93
C HIS A 40 8.92 1.54 13.82
N ASN A 41 8.60 0.26 13.56
CA ASN A 41 7.55 -0.12 12.61
C ASN A 41 6.23 0.58 12.90
N ILE A 42 5.89 0.76 14.19
CA ILE A 42 4.68 1.46 14.62
C ILE A 42 4.81 2.94 14.24
N ALA A 43 5.92 3.60 14.59
CA ALA A 43 6.11 5.00 14.24
C ALA A 43 6.02 5.23 12.71
N PHE A 44 6.65 4.37 11.90
CA PHE A 44 6.56 4.46 10.44
C PHE A 44 5.12 4.28 9.94
N LEU A 45 4.37 3.30 10.46
CA LEU A 45 2.96 3.11 10.12
C LEU A 45 2.14 4.37 10.38
N PHE A 46 2.24 4.94 11.57
CA PHE A 46 1.46 6.13 11.92
C PHE A 46 1.88 7.34 11.09
N ILE A 47 3.19 7.60 10.96
CA ILE A 47 3.69 8.76 10.22
C ILE A 47 3.33 8.69 8.74
N ILE A 48 3.56 7.55 8.09
CA ILE A 48 3.31 7.39 6.65
C ILE A 48 1.82 7.54 6.37
N PHE A 49 0.96 6.80 7.10
CA PHE A 49 -0.47 6.91 6.90
C PHE A 49 -1.00 8.32 7.20
N SER A 50 -0.49 9.02 8.22
CA SER A 50 -0.93 10.37 8.54
C SER A 50 -0.46 11.42 7.53
N LEU A 51 0.70 11.26 6.91
CA LEU A 51 1.31 12.30 6.07
C LEU A 51 1.08 12.10 4.57
N ILE A 52 1.13 10.87 4.06
CA ILE A 52 1.10 10.61 2.61
C ILE A 52 -0.21 11.05 1.94
N PRO A 53 -1.41 10.88 2.52
CA PRO A 53 -2.65 11.37 1.91
C PRO A 53 -2.81 12.90 1.92
N LEU A 54 -2.13 13.62 2.83
CA LEU A 54 -2.38 15.04 3.10
C LEU A 54 -2.21 15.97 1.88
N PRO A 55 -1.19 15.83 1.02
CA PRO A 55 -1.03 16.70 -0.14
C PRO A 55 -2.25 16.71 -1.06
N LEU A 56 -2.88 15.56 -1.29
CA LEU A 56 -4.08 15.45 -2.13
C LEU A 56 -5.31 16.02 -1.45
N ILE A 57 -5.48 15.76 -0.15
CA ILE A 57 -6.55 16.37 0.64
C ILE A 57 -6.42 17.90 0.64
N PHE A 58 -5.21 18.43 0.85
CA PHE A 58 -4.97 19.87 0.81
C PHE A 58 -5.27 20.45 -0.57
N ALA A 59 -4.81 19.80 -1.64
CA ALA A 59 -5.10 20.26 -3.00
C ALA A 59 -6.60 20.24 -3.32
N GLU A 60 -7.36 19.26 -2.83
CA GLU A 60 -8.81 19.15 -3.04
C GLU A 60 -9.61 20.26 -2.31
N PHE A 61 -9.25 20.61 -1.07
CA PHE A 61 -9.97 21.64 -0.30
C PHE A 61 -9.56 23.07 -0.61
N PHE A 62 -8.26 23.31 -0.82
CA PHE A 62 -7.75 24.67 -1.02
C PHE A 62 -7.68 25.06 -2.49
N GLN A 63 -7.97 24.13 -3.42
CA GLN A 63 -7.89 24.33 -4.86
C GLN A 63 -6.57 24.97 -5.30
N TRP A 64 -5.49 24.71 -4.56
CA TRP A 64 -4.18 25.33 -4.78
C TRP A 64 -3.59 24.92 -6.14
N VAL A 65 -3.94 23.73 -6.60
CA VAL A 65 -3.63 23.20 -7.92
C VAL A 65 -4.92 22.61 -8.49
N ASN A 66 -5.20 22.84 -9.78
CA ASN A 66 -6.34 22.21 -10.43
C ASN A 66 -6.06 20.71 -10.63
N ILE A 67 -6.55 19.90 -9.70
CA ILE A 67 -6.47 18.44 -9.76
C ILE A 67 -7.80 17.78 -10.15
N ASP A 68 -8.87 18.58 -10.30
CA ASP A 68 -10.23 18.08 -10.60
C ASP A 68 -10.26 17.28 -11.91
N SER A 69 -9.41 17.62 -12.89
CA SER A 69 -9.31 16.88 -14.16
C SER A 69 -8.73 15.47 -14.01
N TYR A 70 -8.06 15.17 -12.90
CA TYR A 70 -7.48 13.84 -12.63
C TYR A 70 -8.35 13.01 -11.68
N LYS A 71 -9.43 13.57 -11.12
CA LYS A 71 -10.33 12.85 -10.21
C LYS A 71 -11.10 11.79 -11.00
N ILE A 72 -11.02 10.55 -10.54
CA ILE A 72 -11.64 9.41 -11.24
C ILE A 72 -13.17 9.49 -11.18
N GLN A 73 -13.72 9.83 -10.02
CA GLN A 73 -15.15 10.04 -9.79
C GLN A 73 -15.47 11.50 -9.44
N PRO A 74 -15.49 12.45 -10.40
CA PRO A 74 -15.57 13.90 -10.14
C PRO A 74 -16.90 14.36 -9.51
N LYS A 75 -17.94 13.51 -9.55
CA LYS A 75 -19.25 13.80 -8.97
C LYS A 75 -19.33 13.46 -7.48
N VAL A 76 -18.35 12.74 -6.95
CA VAL A 76 -18.31 12.33 -5.54
C VAL A 76 -17.26 13.16 -4.84
N LYS A 77 -17.69 13.98 -3.88
CA LYS A 77 -16.82 14.79 -3.02
C LYS A 77 -17.19 14.53 -1.57
N LEU A 78 -16.21 14.13 -0.76
CA LEU A 78 -16.38 13.94 0.68
C LEU A 78 -16.22 15.27 1.41
N SER A 79 -17.04 15.48 2.43
CA SER A 79 -16.88 16.60 3.35
C SER A 79 -15.63 16.43 4.22
N PHE A 80 -15.13 17.54 4.78
CA PHE A 80 -13.99 17.50 5.70
C PHE A 80 -14.27 16.62 6.92
N ASP A 81 -15.50 16.64 7.43
CA ASP A 81 -15.91 15.83 8.58
C ASP A 81 -15.91 14.33 8.28
N GLU A 82 -16.32 13.91 7.07
CA GLU A 82 -16.23 12.50 6.64
C GLU A 82 -14.77 12.04 6.57
N ILE A 83 -13.88 12.87 6.01
CA ILE A 83 -12.45 12.56 5.90
C ILE A 83 -11.79 12.44 7.27
N VAL A 84 -12.07 13.38 8.17
CA VAL A 84 -11.59 13.35 9.56
C VAL A 84 -12.16 12.13 10.30
N SER A 85 -13.40 11.76 10.05
CA SER A 85 -14.03 10.58 10.65
C SER A 85 -13.36 9.29 10.17
N CYS A 86 -13.08 9.16 8.87
CA CYS A 86 -12.31 8.07 8.28
C CYS A 86 -10.93 7.95 8.95
N TYR A 87 -10.19 9.05 9.01
CA TYR A 87 -8.86 9.10 9.63
C TYR A 87 -8.91 8.66 11.10
N LYS A 88 -9.87 9.18 11.89
CA LYS A 88 -10.04 8.80 13.30
C LYS A 88 -10.38 7.33 13.48
N ALA A 89 -11.23 6.77 12.60
CA ALA A 89 -11.59 5.36 12.64
C ALA A 89 -10.37 4.46 12.40
N VAL A 90 -9.56 4.77 11.38
CA VAL A 90 -8.32 4.04 11.10
C VAL A 90 -7.32 4.20 12.24
N MET A 91 -7.11 5.42 12.74
CA MET A 91 -6.20 5.67 13.87
C MET A 91 -6.58 4.85 15.09
N LYS A 92 -7.87 4.78 15.42
CA LYS A 92 -8.38 3.95 16.50
C LYS A 92 -8.08 2.47 16.25
N MET A 93 -8.28 1.99 15.03
CA MET A 93 -7.94 0.61 14.65
C MET A 93 -6.43 0.35 14.76
N PHE A 94 -5.58 1.28 14.31
CA PHE A 94 -4.12 1.17 14.47
C PHE A 94 -3.71 1.11 15.94
N PHE A 95 -4.25 1.97 16.79
CA PHE A 95 -3.91 1.98 18.22
C PHE A 95 -4.43 0.76 18.98
N LEU A 96 -5.64 0.29 18.68
CA LEU A 96 -6.29 -0.78 19.45
C LEU A 96 -5.94 -2.18 18.94
N LEU A 97 -5.58 -2.32 17.67
CA LEU A 97 -5.34 -3.62 17.03
C LEU A 97 -3.92 -3.74 16.47
N VAL A 98 -3.55 -2.91 15.50
CA VAL A 98 -2.31 -3.12 14.73
C VAL A 98 -1.06 -2.85 15.57
N GLY A 99 -1.05 -1.78 16.36
CA GLY A 99 0.06 -1.42 17.26
C GLY A 99 0.34 -2.53 18.29
N PRO A 100 -0.67 -2.95 19.09
CA PRO A 100 -0.52 -4.07 20.01
C PRO A 100 -0.09 -5.38 19.31
N LEU A 101 -0.68 -5.69 18.15
CA LEU A 101 -0.29 -6.87 17.37
C LEU A 101 1.17 -6.81 16.94
N GLN A 102 1.65 -5.67 16.46
CA GLN A 102 3.07 -5.49 16.11
C GLN A 102 3.94 -5.74 17.35
N LEU A 103 3.70 -5.06 18.47
CA LEU A 103 4.46 -5.25 19.71
C LEU A 103 4.51 -6.73 20.12
N ALA A 104 3.37 -7.42 20.08
CA ALA A 104 3.26 -8.84 20.43
C ALA A 104 3.95 -9.77 19.43
N SER A 105 4.11 -9.36 18.17
CA SER A 105 4.67 -10.21 17.10
C SER A 105 6.20 -10.25 17.06
N TYR A 106 6.89 -9.46 17.89
CA TYR A 106 8.35 -9.43 17.93
C TYR A 106 9.05 -10.80 18.10
N PRO A 107 8.56 -11.74 18.94
CA PRO A 107 9.13 -13.08 19.01
C PRO A 107 9.11 -13.81 17.66
N SER A 108 8.04 -13.64 16.87
CA SER A 108 7.94 -14.20 15.52
C SER A 108 8.99 -13.57 14.58
N ILE A 109 9.21 -12.25 14.69
CA ILE A 109 10.23 -11.53 13.90
C ILE A 109 11.64 -12.03 14.22
N LYS A 110 11.92 -12.35 15.49
CA LYS A 110 13.16 -13.02 15.87
C LYS A 110 13.25 -14.45 15.33
N LEU A 111 12.16 -15.21 15.42
CA LEU A 111 12.12 -16.61 14.99
C LEU A 111 12.37 -16.76 13.48
N ILE A 112 11.79 -15.89 12.66
CA ILE A 112 12.03 -15.90 11.20
C ILE A 112 13.44 -15.43 10.83
N GLY A 113 14.17 -14.79 11.76
CA GLY A 113 15.57 -14.41 11.55
C GLY A 113 15.79 -13.03 10.94
N ILE A 114 14.88 -12.07 11.11
CA ILE A 114 15.14 -10.67 10.68
C ILE A 114 16.33 -10.12 11.46
N ARG A 115 17.39 -9.77 10.72
CA ARG A 115 18.64 -9.26 11.26
C ARG A 115 18.56 -7.75 11.50
N MET A 116 19.17 -7.28 12.59
CA MET A 116 19.26 -5.84 12.93
C MET A 116 20.70 -5.37 13.16
N GLY A 117 21.65 -6.28 12.92
CA GLY A 117 23.07 -6.04 13.14
C GLY A 117 23.83 -5.77 11.84
N LEU A 118 25.13 -5.54 11.99
CA LEU A 118 26.05 -5.40 10.88
C LEU A 118 26.40 -6.76 10.24
N PRO A 119 26.80 -6.80 8.96
CA PRO A 119 26.86 -5.67 8.01
C PRO A 119 25.46 -5.24 7.55
N LEU A 120 25.30 -4.00 7.08
CA LEU A 120 24.03 -3.59 6.48
C LEU A 120 23.75 -4.35 5.16
N PRO A 121 22.47 -4.51 4.75
CA PRO A 121 22.15 -5.15 3.48
C PRO A 121 22.69 -4.34 2.30
N SER A 122 23.17 -5.04 1.28
CA SER A 122 23.50 -4.38 0.02
C SER A 122 22.23 -3.90 -0.69
N MET A 123 22.35 -2.91 -1.58
CA MET A 123 21.19 -2.45 -2.36
C MET A 123 20.58 -3.56 -3.23
N TRP A 124 21.41 -4.50 -3.69
CA TRP A 124 20.95 -5.66 -4.46
C TRP A 124 20.16 -6.66 -3.60
N GLU A 125 20.61 -6.88 -2.36
CA GLU A 125 19.88 -7.71 -1.39
C GLU A 125 18.51 -7.09 -1.08
N ILE A 126 18.46 -5.78 -0.80
CA ILE A 126 17.21 -5.05 -0.59
C ILE A 126 16.29 -5.20 -1.80
N ALA A 127 16.80 -4.94 -3.01
CA ALA A 127 16.00 -4.98 -4.24
C ALA A 127 15.39 -6.36 -4.49
N ILE A 128 16.19 -7.44 -4.39
CA ILE A 128 15.68 -8.80 -4.58
C ILE A 128 14.64 -9.16 -3.51
N GLN A 129 14.92 -8.84 -2.24
CA GLN A 129 13.98 -9.08 -1.15
C GLN A 129 12.65 -8.37 -1.40
N LEU A 130 12.67 -7.09 -1.77
CA LEU A 130 11.45 -6.33 -2.08
C LEU A 130 10.68 -6.92 -3.26
N ILE A 131 11.36 -7.35 -4.33
CA ILE A 131 10.70 -8.03 -5.47
C ILE A 131 9.98 -9.30 -5.00
N VAL A 132 10.65 -10.13 -4.20
CA VAL A 132 10.05 -11.35 -3.64
C VAL A 132 8.85 -10.99 -2.76
N TYR A 133 8.98 -9.98 -1.90
CA TYR A 133 7.92 -9.58 -0.99
C TYR A 133 6.69 -9.10 -1.75
N PHE A 134 6.88 -8.25 -2.76
CA PHE A 134 5.79 -7.79 -3.63
C PHE A 134 5.08 -8.93 -4.35
N ILE A 135 5.83 -9.87 -4.95
CA ILE A 135 5.22 -11.00 -5.69
C ILE A 135 4.44 -11.92 -4.74
N VAL A 136 5.03 -12.28 -3.59
CA VAL A 136 4.40 -13.19 -2.63
C VAL A 136 3.18 -12.55 -1.98
N GLU A 137 3.30 -11.29 -1.57
CA GLU A 137 2.21 -10.53 -0.98
C GLU A 137 1.06 -10.39 -1.97
N ASP A 138 1.32 -9.88 -3.17
CA ASP A 138 0.30 -9.61 -4.19
C ASP A 138 -0.45 -10.89 -4.61
N TYR A 139 0.27 -12.00 -4.81
CA TYR A 139 -0.34 -13.28 -5.17
C TYR A 139 -1.24 -13.83 -4.05
N THR A 140 -0.78 -13.75 -2.79
CA THR A 140 -1.55 -14.25 -1.66
C THR A 140 -2.74 -13.34 -1.37
N ASN A 141 -2.52 -12.02 -1.44
CA ASN A 141 -3.53 -11.00 -1.24
C ASN A 141 -4.67 -11.16 -2.25
N TYR A 142 -4.35 -11.37 -3.54
CA TYR A 142 -5.34 -11.64 -4.58
C TYR A 142 -6.35 -12.73 -4.15
N TRP A 143 -5.87 -13.87 -3.65
CA TRP A 143 -6.74 -14.97 -3.26
C TRP A 143 -7.55 -14.69 -1.99
N LEU A 144 -6.96 -14.06 -0.99
CA LEU A 144 -7.66 -13.68 0.23
C LEU A 144 -8.70 -12.59 -0.04
N HIS A 145 -8.36 -11.59 -0.84
CA HIS A 145 -9.26 -10.53 -1.26
C HIS A 145 -10.43 -11.10 -2.07
N ARG A 146 -10.15 -11.96 -3.05
CA ARG A 146 -11.20 -12.66 -3.81
C ARG A 146 -12.08 -13.54 -2.92
N LEU A 147 -11.52 -14.20 -1.92
CA LEU A 147 -12.28 -14.98 -0.94
C LEU A 147 -13.20 -14.07 -0.11
N LEU A 148 -12.73 -12.89 0.30
CA LEU A 148 -13.52 -11.88 1.00
C LEU A 148 -14.68 -11.33 0.16
N HIS A 149 -14.64 -11.49 -1.17
CA HIS A 149 -15.77 -11.19 -2.07
C HIS A 149 -16.80 -12.32 -2.23
N CYS A 150 -16.65 -13.46 -1.56
CA CYS A 150 -17.76 -14.38 -1.42
C CYS A 150 -18.89 -13.75 -0.59
N LYS A 151 -20.14 -14.19 -0.79
CA LYS A 151 -21.33 -13.56 -0.16
C LYS A 151 -21.16 -13.31 1.34
N TRP A 152 -20.72 -14.32 2.09
CA TRP A 152 -20.54 -14.21 3.54
C TRP A 152 -19.35 -13.31 3.90
N GLY A 153 -18.20 -13.49 3.23
CA GLY A 153 -17.01 -12.68 3.48
C GLY A 153 -17.29 -11.20 3.24
N TYR A 154 -18.04 -10.88 2.18
CA TYR A 154 -18.35 -9.51 1.85
C TYR A 154 -19.31 -8.92 2.89
N GLU A 155 -20.45 -9.58 3.10
CA GLU A 155 -21.49 -9.05 4.00
C GLU A 155 -21.02 -8.90 5.46
N LYS A 156 -20.07 -9.72 5.92
CA LYS A 156 -19.64 -9.75 7.33
C LYS A 156 -18.30 -9.09 7.61
N ILE A 157 -17.43 -9.00 6.62
CA ILE A 157 -16.05 -8.54 6.81
C ILE A 157 -15.78 -7.39 5.85
N HIS A 158 -15.89 -7.63 4.54
CA HIS A 158 -15.34 -6.73 3.54
C HIS A 158 -16.20 -5.51 3.21
N LYS A 159 -17.51 -5.56 3.54
CA LYS A 159 -18.44 -4.46 3.24
C LYS A 159 -17.99 -3.12 3.84
N VAL A 160 -17.35 -3.13 5.01
CA VAL A 160 -16.87 -1.88 5.66
C VAL A 160 -15.81 -1.21 4.79
N HIS A 161 -14.92 -1.98 4.18
CA HIS A 161 -13.90 -1.46 3.27
C HIS A 161 -14.52 -0.77 2.05
N HIS A 162 -15.58 -1.38 1.52
CA HIS A 162 -16.35 -0.87 0.37
C HIS A 162 -17.39 0.21 0.70
N GLU A 163 -17.40 0.77 1.92
CA GLU A 163 -18.28 1.91 2.25
C GLU A 163 -17.91 3.17 1.44
N TYR A 164 -16.64 3.32 1.10
CA TYR A 164 -16.14 4.39 0.25
C TYR A 164 -16.11 3.95 -1.22
N THR A 165 -17.27 4.00 -1.88
CA THR A 165 -17.40 3.63 -3.31
C THR A 165 -16.57 4.52 -4.25
N ALA A 166 -16.17 5.70 -3.79
CA ALA A 166 -15.11 6.54 -4.36
C ALA A 166 -14.04 6.71 -3.27
N PRO A 167 -12.99 5.86 -3.25
CA PRO A 167 -12.03 5.85 -2.16
C PRO A 167 -11.16 7.12 -2.14
N ILE A 168 -10.60 7.37 -0.97
CA ILE A 168 -9.55 8.37 -0.74
C ILE A 168 -8.38 7.70 -0.02
N GLY A 169 -7.20 8.31 -0.05
CA GLY A 169 -5.99 7.70 0.53
C GLY A 169 -6.14 7.26 2.00
N PHE A 170 -6.93 7.99 2.81
CA PHE A 170 -7.21 7.59 4.20
C PHE A 170 -8.14 6.38 4.34
N ALA A 171 -8.90 6.04 3.31
CA ALA A 171 -9.79 4.87 3.29
C ALA A 171 -9.04 3.56 3.01
N ALA A 172 -7.77 3.62 2.58
CA ALA A 172 -6.99 2.42 2.25
C ALA A 172 -7.00 1.32 3.34
N PRO A 173 -6.76 1.63 4.63
CA PRO A 173 -6.91 0.67 5.73
C PRO A 173 -8.25 0.79 6.47
N TYR A 174 -9.21 1.57 5.98
CA TYR A 174 -10.54 1.64 6.58
C TYR A 174 -11.26 0.33 6.28
N ALA A 175 -11.38 -0.53 7.28
CA ALA A 175 -11.90 -1.88 7.12
C ALA A 175 -12.37 -2.48 8.45
N HIS A 176 -13.06 -3.61 8.37
CA HIS A 176 -13.38 -4.42 9.54
C HIS A 176 -12.11 -5.02 10.15
N TRP A 177 -12.02 -5.13 11.49
CA TRP A 177 -10.81 -5.62 12.17
C TRP A 177 -10.35 -7.00 11.67
N ALA A 178 -11.29 -7.89 11.33
CA ALA A 178 -10.96 -9.22 10.80
C ALA A 178 -10.30 -9.13 9.42
N GLU A 179 -10.70 -8.18 8.58
CA GLU A 179 -10.07 -7.95 7.28
C GLU A 179 -8.62 -7.51 7.44
N VAL A 180 -8.37 -6.56 8.36
CA VAL A 180 -7.02 -6.08 8.67
C VAL A 180 -6.10 -7.23 9.08
N LEU A 181 -6.61 -8.20 9.84
CA LEU A 181 -5.85 -9.39 10.21
C LEU A 181 -5.66 -10.35 9.02
N ILE A 182 -6.70 -10.61 8.24
CA ILE A 182 -6.65 -11.54 7.10
C ILE A 182 -5.72 -11.02 5.99
N LEU A 183 -5.94 -9.79 5.53
CA LEU A 183 -5.14 -9.14 4.49
C LEU A 183 -3.79 -8.61 5.02
N GLY A 184 -3.60 -8.59 6.34
CA GLY A 184 -2.31 -8.35 6.96
C GLY A 184 -1.34 -9.53 6.84
N ILE A 185 -1.84 -10.78 6.75
CA ILE A 185 -1.02 -12.00 6.66
C ILE A 185 -0.06 -11.98 5.45
N PRO A 186 -0.52 -11.70 4.21
CA PRO A 186 0.34 -11.62 3.03
C PRO A 186 1.59 -10.75 3.21
N SER A 187 1.46 -9.62 3.91
CA SER A 187 2.56 -8.66 4.13
C SER A 187 3.76 -9.25 4.89
N PHE A 188 3.57 -10.36 5.62
CA PHE A 188 4.63 -11.01 6.39
C PHE A 188 5.15 -12.31 5.75
N LEU A 189 4.47 -12.85 4.73
CA LEU A 189 4.89 -14.11 4.10
C LEU A 189 6.22 -13.98 3.36
N GLY A 190 6.41 -12.92 2.57
CA GLY A 190 7.67 -12.65 1.90
C GLY A 190 8.85 -12.56 2.87
N PRO A 191 8.79 -11.67 3.90
CA PRO A 191 9.82 -11.59 4.95
C PRO A 191 10.04 -12.89 5.73
N ALA A 192 9.01 -13.74 5.89
CA ALA A 192 9.17 -15.05 6.52
C ALA A 192 9.88 -16.07 5.60
N MET A 193 9.68 -15.99 4.29
CA MET A 193 10.32 -16.87 3.30
C MET A 193 11.78 -16.49 3.03
N VAL A 194 12.06 -15.18 2.92
CA VAL A 194 13.39 -14.64 2.66
C VAL A 194 13.70 -13.56 3.70
N PRO A 195 14.08 -13.95 4.93
CA PRO A 195 14.31 -12.99 6.00
C PRO A 195 15.47 -12.05 5.67
N GLY A 196 15.18 -10.75 5.74
CA GLY A 196 16.13 -9.68 5.46
C GLY A 196 16.58 -8.91 6.69
N HIS A 197 17.17 -7.73 6.44
CA HIS A 197 17.50 -6.79 7.51
C HIS A 197 16.29 -5.96 7.93
N MET A 198 16.28 -5.45 9.17
CA MET A 198 15.22 -4.56 9.69
C MET A 198 14.99 -3.33 8.81
N ILE A 199 16.05 -2.80 8.19
CA ILE A 199 15.95 -1.71 7.22
C ILE A 199 15.16 -2.12 5.98
N THR A 200 15.37 -3.33 5.45
CA THR A 200 14.55 -3.86 4.34
C THR A 200 13.10 -4.02 4.78
N LEU A 201 12.85 -4.50 6.01
CA LEU A 201 11.50 -4.64 6.54
C LEU A 201 10.79 -3.28 6.70
N TRP A 202 11.49 -2.25 7.19
CA TRP A 202 10.96 -0.89 7.27
C TRP A 202 10.63 -0.33 5.89
N LEU A 203 11.54 -0.51 4.93
CA LEU A 203 11.32 -0.07 3.56
C LEU A 203 10.14 -0.80 2.91
N TRP A 204 10.02 -2.11 3.13
CA TRP A 204 8.90 -2.92 2.67
C TRP A 204 7.56 -2.40 3.21
N ILE A 205 7.46 -2.23 4.53
CA ILE A 205 6.24 -1.75 5.19
C ILE A 205 5.88 -0.33 4.73
N ALA A 206 6.89 0.53 4.53
CA ALA A 206 6.68 1.87 4.00
C ALA A 206 6.16 1.84 2.56
N LEU A 207 6.80 1.08 1.68
CA LEU A 207 6.41 0.96 0.27
C LEU A 207 5.00 0.38 0.14
N ARG A 208 4.65 -0.67 0.90
CA ARG A 208 3.29 -1.22 0.83
C ARG A 208 2.22 -0.27 1.29
N GLN A 209 2.47 0.52 2.34
CA GLN A 209 1.51 1.53 2.78
C GLN A 209 1.35 2.65 1.75
N ILE A 210 2.44 3.15 1.19
CA ILE A 210 2.41 4.19 0.17
C ILE A 210 1.63 3.68 -1.05
N GLU A 211 1.91 2.45 -1.47
CA GLU A 211 1.22 1.78 -2.58
C GLU A 211 -0.28 1.63 -2.31
N ALA A 212 -0.68 1.16 -1.12
CA ALA A 212 -2.10 1.05 -0.76
C ALA A 212 -2.80 2.41 -0.74
N ILE A 213 -2.14 3.44 -0.22
CA ILE A 213 -2.69 4.81 -0.20
C ILE A 213 -2.83 5.35 -1.63
N GLU A 214 -1.86 5.08 -2.50
CA GLU A 214 -1.88 5.50 -3.91
C GLU A 214 -3.01 4.84 -4.67
N THR A 215 -3.20 3.53 -4.54
CA THR A 215 -4.30 2.80 -5.19
C THR A 215 -5.69 3.23 -4.72
N HIS A 216 -5.79 3.81 -3.52
CA HIS A 216 -7.06 4.35 -3.00
C HIS A 216 -7.20 5.86 -3.17
N CYS A 217 -6.24 6.55 -3.78
CA CYS A 217 -6.20 8.01 -3.68
C CYS A 217 -7.35 8.73 -4.40
N GLY A 218 -8.01 8.06 -5.35
CA GLY A 218 -9.14 8.60 -6.13
C GLY A 218 -8.71 9.49 -7.31
N TYR A 219 -7.42 9.48 -7.67
CA TYR A 219 -6.85 10.28 -8.75
C TYR A 219 -5.97 9.44 -9.68
N ASP A 220 -6.08 9.68 -10.99
CA ASP A 220 -5.16 9.12 -11.99
C ASP A 220 -4.31 10.22 -12.64
N PHE A 221 -3.12 10.45 -12.08
CA PHE A 221 -2.17 11.42 -12.61
C PHE A 221 -1.32 10.85 -13.75
N PRO A 222 -0.80 11.69 -14.67
CA PRO A 222 0.06 11.25 -15.77
C PRO A 222 1.45 10.78 -15.32
N TRP A 223 1.78 10.91 -14.03
CA TRP A 223 3.03 10.45 -13.42
C TRP A 223 2.81 9.31 -12.40
N THR A 224 1.60 8.72 -12.33
CA THR A 224 1.38 7.57 -11.43
C THR A 224 2.21 6.36 -11.88
N PRO A 225 2.53 5.43 -10.95
CA PRO A 225 3.24 4.20 -11.29
C PRO A 225 2.62 3.39 -12.43
N THR A 226 1.28 3.46 -12.60
CA THR A 226 0.54 2.81 -13.70
C THR A 226 1.09 3.16 -15.09
N LYS A 227 1.71 4.33 -15.25
CA LYS A 227 2.22 4.81 -16.56
C LYS A 227 3.58 4.23 -16.90
N TYR A 228 4.31 3.70 -15.92
CA TYR A 228 5.71 3.27 -16.07
C TYR A 228 5.95 1.80 -15.74
N ILE A 229 5.12 1.20 -14.90
CA ILE A 229 5.29 -0.18 -14.44
C ILE A 229 4.24 -1.08 -15.11
N PRO A 230 4.66 -2.04 -15.96
CA PRO A 230 3.75 -2.99 -16.57
C PRO A 230 2.94 -3.75 -15.53
N PHE A 231 1.66 -3.99 -15.84
CA PHE A 231 0.70 -4.68 -14.98
C PHE A 231 0.36 -3.98 -13.67
N TYR A 232 0.89 -2.80 -13.35
CA TYR A 232 0.50 -2.08 -12.14
C TYR A 232 -0.95 -1.58 -12.26
N GLY A 233 -1.81 -1.94 -11.30
CA GLY A 233 -3.24 -1.63 -11.35
C GLY A 233 -3.53 -0.15 -11.08
N GLY A 234 -2.96 0.37 -9.99
CA GLY A 234 -3.13 1.75 -9.54
C GLY A 234 -4.57 2.16 -9.23
N ALA A 235 -4.76 3.48 -9.08
CA ALA A 235 -6.00 4.05 -8.58
C ALA A 235 -7.23 3.75 -9.44
N GLU A 236 -7.15 3.87 -10.77
CA GLU A 236 -8.31 3.63 -11.66
C GLU A 236 -8.82 2.17 -11.58
N HIS A 237 -7.90 1.20 -11.51
CA HIS A 237 -8.23 -0.22 -11.42
C HIS A 237 -8.95 -0.54 -10.11
N HIS A 238 -8.47 0.03 -9.01
CA HIS A 238 -9.02 -0.22 -7.68
C HIS A 238 -10.28 0.60 -7.39
N ASP A 239 -10.37 1.83 -7.90
CA ASP A 239 -11.57 2.67 -7.81
C ASP A 239 -12.77 2.00 -8.49
N TYR A 240 -12.58 1.40 -9.68
CA TYR A 240 -13.64 0.62 -10.33
C TYR A 240 -14.13 -0.55 -9.46
N HIS A 241 -13.21 -1.22 -8.76
CA HIS A 241 -13.53 -2.31 -7.86
C HIS A 241 -14.44 -1.85 -6.70
N HIS A 242 -14.06 -0.76 -6.03
CA HIS A 242 -14.85 -0.11 -4.97
C HIS A 242 -16.22 0.38 -5.47
N TYR A 243 -16.26 0.97 -6.67
CA TYR A 243 -17.49 1.45 -7.28
C TYR A 243 -18.52 0.34 -7.50
N VAL A 244 -18.08 -0.85 -7.93
CA VAL A 244 -18.97 -2.00 -8.14
C VAL A 244 -19.33 -2.69 -6.81
N GLY A 245 -18.44 -2.64 -5.82
CA GLY A 245 -18.68 -3.13 -4.46
C GLY A 245 -18.94 -4.64 -4.41
N GLY A 246 -19.97 -5.06 -3.67
CA GLY A 246 -20.26 -6.48 -3.44
C GLY A 246 -20.67 -7.28 -4.67
N GLN A 247 -20.98 -6.61 -5.79
CA GLN A 247 -21.21 -7.27 -7.07
C GLN A 247 -19.92 -7.47 -7.87
N SER A 248 -18.78 -6.98 -7.36
CA SER A 248 -17.50 -7.05 -8.04
C SER A 248 -17.06 -8.50 -8.19
N GLN A 249 -16.79 -8.87 -9.45
CA GLN A 249 -16.19 -10.16 -9.84
C GLN A 249 -14.84 -9.93 -10.53
N SER A 250 -14.24 -8.75 -10.33
CA SER A 250 -13.03 -8.33 -11.02
C SER A 250 -12.13 -7.44 -10.14
N ASN A 251 -10.89 -7.25 -10.58
CA ASN A 251 -9.95 -6.29 -10.01
C ASN A 251 -9.54 -6.63 -8.56
N PHE A 252 -9.23 -7.90 -8.29
CA PHE A 252 -8.85 -8.35 -6.96
C PHE A 252 -7.36 -8.20 -6.65
N ALA A 253 -6.52 -7.93 -7.66
CA ALA A 253 -5.10 -7.69 -7.45
C ALA A 253 -4.86 -6.52 -6.50
N SER A 254 -3.85 -6.67 -5.62
CA SER A 254 -3.47 -5.60 -4.68
C SER A 254 -2.62 -4.55 -5.38
N VAL A 255 -1.59 -5.00 -6.11
CA VAL A 255 -0.58 -4.16 -6.76
C VAL A 255 -0.53 -4.43 -8.26
N PHE A 256 -0.32 -5.71 -8.64
CA PHE A 256 -0.12 -6.08 -10.04
C PHE A 256 -1.27 -6.94 -10.58
N THR A 257 -1.83 -6.50 -11.68
CA THR A 257 -2.98 -7.09 -12.38
C THR A 257 -2.72 -8.45 -13.04
N TYR A 258 -1.53 -9.06 -12.89
CA TYR A 258 -1.22 -10.35 -13.52
C TYR A 258 -2.13 -11.46 -13.00
N CYS A 259 -2.49 -11.47 -11.71
CA CYS A 259 -3.45 -12.45 -11.18
C CYS A 259 -4.82 -12.26 -11.82
N ASP A 260 -5.28 -11.02 -11.93
CA ASP A 260 -6.56 -10.71 -12.58
C ASP A 260 -6.59 -11.17 -14.04
N TYR A 261 -5.47 -11.00 -14.76
CA TYR A 261 -5.32 -11.49 -16.12
C TYR A 261 -5.32 -13.03 -16.22
N ILE A 262 -4.49 -13.70 -15.40
CA ILE A 262 -4.35 -15.17 -15.40
C ILE A 262 -5.68 -15.85 -15.09
N TYR A 263 -6.41 -15.33 -14.10
CA TYR A 263 -7.66 -15.93 -13.63
C TYR A 263 -8.91 -15.33 -14.26
N GLY A 264 -8.74 -14.40 -15.21
CA GLY A 264 -9.84 -13.80 -15.99
C GLY A 264 -10.77 -12.89 -15.18
N THR A 265 -10.28 -12.34 -14.07
CA THR A 265 -10.97 -11.34 -13.23
C THR A 265 -10.62 -9.90 -13.64
N ASP A 266 -10.27 -9.66 -14.90
CA ASP A 266 -10.05 -8.35 -15.53
C ASP A 266 -11.19 -7.93 -16.48
N LYS A 267 -12.10 -8.86 -16.82
CA LYS A 267 -13.09 -8.68 -17.90
C LYS A 267 -14.07 -7.55 -17.67
N GLY A 268 -14.58 -7.39 -16.44
CA GLY A 268 -15.53 -6.34 -16.08
C GLY A 268 -14.94 -4.94 -16.30
N TYR A 269 -13.74 -4.73 -15.76
CA TYR A 269 -13.01 -3.48 -15.92
C TYR A 269 -12.67 -3.18 -17.38
N ARG A 270 -12.18 -4.18 -18.14
CA ARG A 270 -11.88 -4.00 -19.58
C ARG A 270 -13.11 -3.64 -20.39
N TYR A 271 -14.25 -4.25 -20.09
CA TYR A 271 -15.52 -3.90 -20.73
C TYR A 271 -15.92 -2.45 -20.42
N GLN A 272 -15.85 -2.05 -19.15
CA GLN A 272 -16.17 -0.68 -18.73
C GLN A 272 -15.24 0.35 -19.39
N LYS A 273 -13.94 0.07 -19.43
CA LYS A 273 -12.94 0.94 -20.07
C LYS A 273 -13.20 1.09 -21.57
N LYS A 274 -13.60 0.01 -22.25
CA LYS A 274 -14.02 0.06 -23.66
C LYS A 274 -15.26 0.94 -23.84
N LEU A 275 -16.26 0.82 -22.97
CA LEU A 275 -17.47 1.67 -23.04
C LEU A 275 -17.16 3.15 -22.80
N ALA A 276 -16.27 3.48 -21.86
CA ALA A 276 -15.85 4.85 -21.60
C ALA A 276 -15.20 5.47 -22.85
N LYS A 277 -14.25 4.74 -23.46
CA LYS A 277 -13.58 5.19 -24.69
C LYS A 277 -14.55 5.42 -25.85
N LEU A 278 -15.51 4.52 -26.06
CA LEU A 278 -16.53 4.67 -27.11
C LEU A 278 -17.43 5.90 -26.87
N LYS A 279 -17.76 6.21 -25.62
CA LYS A 279 -18.52 7.43 -25.27
C LYS A 279 -17.73 8.70 -25.54
N GLU A 280 -16.45 8.71 -25.23
CA GLU A 280 -15.56 9.84 -25.52
C GLU A 280 -15.45 10.08 -27.02
N GLU A 281 -15.19 9.03 -27.80
CA GLU A 281 -15.11 9.08 -29.27
C GLU A 281 -16.43 9.58 -29.88
N SER A 282 -17.58 9.07 -29.40
CA SER A 282 -18.90 9.53 -29.84
C SER A 282 -19.15 11.01 -29.50
N SER A 283 -18.71 11.48 -28.34
CA SER A 283 -18.88 12.87 -27.92
C SER A 283 -18.03 13.83 -28.74
N MET A 284 -16.81 13.42 -29.14
CA MET A 284 -15.92 14.19 -30.01
C MET A 284 -16.47 14.29 -31.43
N ASN A 285 -16.97 13.18 -31.99
CA ASN A 285 -17.58 13.18 -33.32
C ASN A 285 -18.85 14.02 -33.38
N GLY A 286 -19.68 13.99 -32.33
CA GLY A 286 -20.87 14.85 -32.23
C GLY A 286 -20.55 16.35 -32.20
N ARG A 287 -19.50 16.75 -31.47
CA ARG A 287 -19.02 18.14 -31.47
C ARG A 287 -18.43 18.58 -32.81
N GLN A 288 -17.70 17.71 -33.50
CA GLN A 288 -17.15 18.03 -34.82
C GLN A 288 -18.22 18.16 -35.91
N ASN A 289 -19.30 17.38 -35.82
CA ASN A 289 -20.40 17.49 -36.77
C ASN A 289 -21.26 18.72 -36.49
N GLY A 290 -21.51 19.07 -35.22
CA GLY A 290 -22.26 20.29 -34.87
C GLY A 290 -21.54 21.61 -35.25
N LEU A 291 -20.20 21.61 -35.35
CA LEU A 291 -19.41 22.75 -35.81
C LEU A 291 -19.33 22.88 -37.35
N LYS A 292 -19.81 21.89 -38.10
CA LYS A 292 -19.86 21.94 -39.58
C LYS A 292 -21.22 22.38 -40.13
N ASP A 293 -22.23 22.40 -39.27
CA ASP A 293 -23.61 22.75 -39.61
C ASP A 293 -23.99 24.19 -39.16
N GLU A 294 -23.01 24.99 -38.71
CA GLU A 294 -23.09 26.45 -38.48
C GLU A 294 -22.31 27.23 -39.56
#